data_AF-A0A317CHL2-F1
#
_entry.id   AF-A0A317CHL2-F1
#
_cell.length_a   1.000
_cell.length_b   1.000
_cell.length_c   1.000
_cell.angle_alpha   90.00
_cell.angle_beta   90.00
_cell.angle_gamma   90.00
#
_symmetry.space_group_name_H-M   'P 1'
#
loop_
_entity.id
_entity.type
_entity.pdbx_description
1 polymer ?
#
loop_
_entity_poly.entity_id
_entity_poly.type
_entity_poly.pdbx_seq_one_letter_code
_entity_poly.pdbx_strand_id
1 'polypeptide(L)'
;MIAPKDRSLCAQEARVDNLRLAADQIKNADVIIFAARWKPKAAQALPHTLKYMKLRANQRVIVLGNKNFGKISIRKYLRMSPEKLLEQNNDVPRHIRTVNATLKNGLTGTRARFIDQQKVLCNGSDKQCQVFTNNRKLISYDGWHLTEPGARYAGALLFRKTILREL
;
A
#
# COMPACT_ATOMS: atom_id res chain seq x y z
N MET A 1 2.40 12.95 -13.64
CA MET A 1 1.69 12.95 -14.95
C MET A 1 0.44 12.11 -14.86
N ILE A 2 -0.72 12.74 -15.06
CA ILE A 2 -2.05 12.13 -15.01
C ILE A 2 -2.29 11.35 -16.31
N ALA A 3 -2.79 10.11 -16.22
CA ALA A 3 -3.08 9.31 -17.41
C ALA A 3 -4.24 9.93 -18.21
N PRO A 4 -4.30 9.77 -19.56
CA PRO A 4 -5.32 10.43 -20.38
C PRO A 4 -6.75 10.23 -19.88
N LYS A 5 -7.11 9.01 -19.50
CA LYS A 5 -8.43 8.66 -18.96
C LYS A 5 -8.77 9.34 -17.63
N ASP A 6 -7.78 9.74 -16.85
CA ASP A 6 -7.95 10.35 -15.53
C ASP A 6 -7.96 11.89 -15.62
N ARG A 7 -7.61 12.47 -16.78
CA ARG A 7 -7.46 13.94 -16.94
C ARG A 7 -8.75 14.71 -16.65
N SER A 8 -9.89 14.24 -17.16
CA SER A 8 -11.17 14.91 -16.95
C SER A 8 -11.54 14.94 -15.46
N LEU A 9 -11.35 13.82 -14.76
CA LEU A 9 -11.56 13.74 -13.31
C LEU A 9 -10.61 14.67 -12.56
N CYS A 10 -9.31 14.61 -12.86
CA CYS A 10 -8.29 15.41 -12.17
C CYS A 10 -8.27 16.89 -12.56
N ALA A 11 -8.95 17.31 -13.63
CA ALA A 11 -9.05 18.70 -14.02
C ALA A 11 -9.92 19.52 -13.05
N GLN A 12 -10.83 18.86 -12.35
CA GLN A 12 -11.70 19.49 -11.38
C GLN A 12 -11.23 19.16 -9.97
N GLU A 13 -10.49 20.08 -9.37
CA GLU A 13 -9.89 19.87 -8.05
C GLU A 13 -10.92 19.47 -6.97
N ALA A 14 -12.11 20.06 -7.00
CA ALA A 14 -13.19 19.74 -6.07
C ALA A 14 -13.68 18.28 -6.15
N ARG A 15 -13.32 17.54 -7.21
CA ARG A 15 -13.70 16.14 -7.40
C ARG A 15 -12.59 15.15 -7.05
N VAL A 16 -11.42 15.64 -6.64
CA VAL A 16 -10.26 14.79 -6.34
C VAL A 16 -9.52 15.24 -5.10
N ASP A 17 -9.27 14.29 -4.20
CA ASP A 17 -8.34 14.52 -3.11
C ASP A 17 -6.94 14.80 -3.66
N ASN A 18 -6.27 15.79 -3.08
CA ASN A 18 -4.92 16.15 -3.46
C ASN A 18 -4.19 16.81 -2.29
N LEU A 19 -2.86 16.89 -2.42
CA LEU A 19 -1.99 17.40 -1.36
C LEU A 19 -2.20 18.89 -1.03
N ARG A 20 -2.78 19.67 -1.96
CA ARG A 20 -3.11 21.09 -1.69
C ARG A 20 -4.32 21.20 -0.79
N LEU A 21 -5.38 20.42 -1.03
CA LEU A 21 -6.56 20.39 -0.15
C LEU A 21 -6.21 19.86 1.26
N ALA A 22 -5.27 18.92 1.35
CA ALA A 22 -4.81 18.39 2.63
C ALA A 22 -3.69 19.22 3.29
N ALA A 23 -3.29 20.36 2.74
CA ALA A 23 -2.08 21.08 3.16
C ALA A 23 -2.10 21.47 4.64
N ASP A 24 -3.23 21.97 5.15
CA ASP A 24 -3.35 22.35 6.56
C ASP A 24 -3.31 21.15 7.51
N GLN A 25 -3.97 20.05 7.14
CA GLN A 25 -3.89 18.80 7.91
C GLN A 25 -2.45 18.28 7.93
N ILE A 26 -1.79 18.30 6.79
CA ILE A 26 -0.39 17.91 6.65
C ILE A 26 0.51 18.81 7.50
N LYS A 27 0.30 20.13 7.51
CA LYS A 27 1.11 21.06 8.31
C LYS A 27 1.03 20.76 9.81
N ASN A 28 -0.16 20.41 10.29
CA ASN A 28 -0.44 20.20 11.72
C ASN A 28 -0.18 18.76 12.19
N ALA A 29 -0.13 17.78 11.29
CA ALA A 29 0.07 16.39 11.67
C ALA A 29 1.45 16.13 12.29
N ASP A 30 1.51 15.28 13.31
CA ASP A 30 2.79 14.76 13.83
C ASP A 30 3.26 13.53 13.06
N VAL A 31 2.33 12.83 12.40
CA VAL A 31 2.58 11.64 11.60
C VAL A 31 1.85 11.75 10.28
N ILE A 32 2.56 11.53 9.17
CA ILE A 32 2.02 11.52 7.81
C ILE A 32 2.31 10.15 7.21
N ILE A 33 1.27 9.40 6.89
CA ILE A 33 1.37 8.09 6.25
C ILE A 33 0.85 8.17 4.82
N PHE A 34 1.75 8.04 3.85
CA PHE A 34 1.38 7.93 2.45
C PHE A 34 1.04 6.48 2.12
N ALA A 35 -0.25 6.23 1.87
CA ALA A 35 -0.76 4.94 1.42
C ALA A 35 -1.57 5.15 0.14
N ALA A 36 -1.08 4.61 -0.98
CA ALA A 36 -1.71 4.79 -2.28
C ALA A 36 -1.54 3.55 -3.16
N ARG A 37 -2.32 3.48 -4.24
CA ARG A 37 -2.01 2.59 -5.38
C ARG A 37 -0.94 3.25 -6.23
N TRP A 38 0.31 3.12 -5.81
CA TRP A 38 1.46 3.73 -6.48
C TRP A 38 1.57 3.26 -7.92
N LYS A 39 1.56 4.24 -8.83
CA LYS A 39 1.93 4.05 -10.23
C LYS A 39 3.42 4.33 -10.40
N PRO A 40 4.12 3.75 -11.40
CA PRO A 40 5.55 3.96 -11.59
C PRO A 40 5.96 5.44 -11.58
N LYS A 41 5.26 6.29 -12.34
CA LYS A 41 5.55 7.73 -12.40
C LYS A 41 5.30 8.45 -11.07
N ALA A 42 4.29 8.04 -10.30
CA ALA A 42 4.01 8.65 -8.99
C ALA A 42 5.08 8.25 -7.96
N ALA A 43 5.51 6.99 -7.98
CA ALA A 43 6.61 6.52 -7.14
C ALA A 43 7.92 7.26 -7.43
N GLN A 44 8.24 7.48 -8.71
CA GLN A 44 9.41 8.26 -9.13
C GLN A 44 9.35 9.72 -8.69
N ALA A 45 8.16 10.33 -8.72
CA ALA A 45 7.96 11.74 -8.38
C ALA A 45 7.88 12.01 -6.86
N LEU A 46 7.73 10.97 -6.04
CA LEU A 46 7.52 11.13 -4.59
C LEU A 46 8.67 11.87 -3.89
N PRO A 47 9.96 11.58 -4.12
CA PRO A 47 11.05 12.28 -3.43
C PRO A 47 11.05 13.79 -3.72
N HIS A 48 10.78 14.14 -4.98
CA HIS A 48 10.59 15.54 -5.38
C HIS A 48 9.38 16.12 -4.63
N THR A 49 8.23 15.45 -4.65
CA THR A 49 7.03 15.91 -3.92
C THR A 49 7.32 16.20 -2.45
N LEU A 50 7.96 15.27 -1.74
CA LEU A 50 8.32 15.44 -0.32
C LEU A 50 9.22 16.65 -0.07
N LYS A 51 10.16 16.96 -0.97
CA LYS A 51 11.02 18.14 -0.88
C LYS A 51 10.21 19.45 -0.91
N TYR A 52 9.14 19.51 -1.72
CA TYR A 52 8.33 20.73 -1.87
C TYR A 52 7.25 20.90 -0.80
N MET A 53 6.96 19.85 -0.03
CA MET A 53 5.95 19.91 1.03
C MET A 53 6.39 20.70 2.27
N LYS A 54 7.67 21.11 2.37
CA LYS A 54 8.22 21.91 3.48
C LYS A 54 7.83 21.37 4.88
N LEU A 55 7.87 20.05 5.02
CA LEU A 55 7.47 19.38 6.25
C LEU A 55 8.34 19.81 7.43
N ARG A 56 7.74 20.02 8.61
CA ARG A 56 8.47 20.35 9.84
C ARG A 56 9.44 19.22 10.20
N ALA A 57 10.55 19.57 10.86
CA ALA A 57 11.60 18.62 11.20
C ALA A 57 11.12 17.47 12.09
N ASN A 58 10.14 17.72 12.97
CA ASN A 58 9.60 16.76 13.93
C ASN A 58 8.48 15.85 13.38
N GLN A 59 7.93 16.10 12.19
CA GLN A 59 6.85 15.25 11.66
C GLN A 59 7.41 13.90 11.23
N ARG A 60 6.81 12.78 11.64
CA ARG A 60 7.20 11.45 11.15
C ARG A 60 6.55 11.20 9.80
N VAL A 61 7.34 10.82 8.79
CA VAL A 61 6.85 10.55 7.43
C VAL A 61 7.05 9.09 7.10
N ILE A 62 5.97 8.40 6.78
CA ILE A 62 5.96 6.96 6.49
C ILE A 62 5.34 6.77 5.11
N VAL A 63 5.94 5.91 4.28
CA VAL A 63 5.45 5.57 2.96
C VAL A 63 5.20 4.08 2.89
N LEU A 64 3.94 3.68 2.73
CA LEU A 64 3.58 2.28 2.51
C LEU A 64 3.70 1.98 1.02
N GLY A 65 4.47 0.96 0.66
CA GLY A 65 4.56 0.45 -0.72
C GLY A 65 3.22 -0.08 -1.24
N ASN A 66 3.16 -0.53 -2.49
CA ASN A 66 2.01 -1.27 -2.98
C ASN A 66 1.85 -2.63 -2.27
N LYS A 67 0.61 -3.09 -2.23
CA LYS A 67 0.24 -4.47 -1.88
C LYS A 67 -0.59 -5.10 -3.00
N ASN A 68 -0.44 -6.39 -3.22
CA ASN A 68 -1.28 -7.18 -4.09
C ASN A 68 -1.28 -8.67 -3.66
N PHE A 69 -2.46 -9.31 -3.71
CA PHE A 69 -2.68 -10.72 -3.35
C PHE A 69 -2.92 -11.62 -4.58
N GLY A 70 -2.50 -11.16 -5.77
CA GLY A 70 -2.68 -11.86 -7.04
C GLY A 70 -4.14 -12.03 -7.46
N LYS A 71 -4.41 -13.03 -8.30
CA LYS A 71 -5.75 -13.27 -8.86
C LYS A 71 -6.65 -14.00 -7.86
N ILE A 72 -7.67 -13.30 -7.35
CA ILE A 72 -8.67 -13.87 -6.45
C ILE A 72 -9.71 -14.67 -7.26
N SER A 73 -9.95 -15.92 -6.87
CA SER A 73 -10.90 -16.82 -7.53
C SER A 73 -11.98 -17.33 -6.56
N ILE A 74 -12.93 -16.45 -6.22
CA ILE A 74 -13.97 -16.72 -5.22
C ILE A 74 -14.74 -18.02 -5.52
N ARG A 75 -15.14 -18.24 -6.78
CA ARG A 75 -15.86 -19.46 -7.20
C ARG A 75 -15.05 -20.74 -6.97
N LYS A 76 -13.73 -20.69 -7.14
CA LYS A 76 -12.82 -21.81 -6.85
C LYS A 76 -12.81 -22.08 -5.35
N TYR A 77 -12.66 -21.02 -4.55
CA TYR A 77 -12.53 -21.13 -3.09
C TYR A 77 -13.80 -21.66 -2.41
N LEU A 78 -14.99 -21.28 -2.89
CA LEU A 78 -16.26 -21.78 -2.36
C LEU A 78 -16.45 -23.31 -2.52
N ARG A 79 -15.67 -23.95 -3.40
CA ARG A 79 -15.72 -25.40 -3.66
C ARG A 79 -14.60 -26.16 -2.94
N MET A 80 -13.78 -25.48 -2.15
CA MET A 80 -12.67 -26.07 -1.42
C MET A 80 -13.06 -26.44 0.00
N SER A 81 -12.44 -27.49 0.53
CA SER A 81 -12.51 -27.74 1.97
C SER A 81 -11.79 -26.61 2.73
N PRO A 82 -12.20 -26.32 3.98
CA PRO A 82 -11.58 -25.28 4.79
C PRO A 82 -10.06 -25.41 4.96
N GLU A 83 -9.52 -26.63 4.94
CA GLU A 83 -8.09 -26.95 5.09
C GLU A 83 -7.32 -26.48 3.85
N LYS A 84 -7.85 -26.76 2.66
CA LYS A 84 -7.25 -26.35 1.38
C LYS A 84 -7.21 -24.83 1.19
N LEU A 85 -8.05 -24.07 1.91
CA LEU A 85 -8.04 -22.61 1.84
C LEU A 85 -6.72 -22.03 2.35
N LEU A 86 -6.16 -22.58 3.43
CA LEU A 86 -4.93 -22.08 4.04
C LEU A 86 -3.69 -22.34 3.18
N GLU A 87 -3.76 -23.32 2.27
CA GLU A 87 -2.70 -23.64 1.32
C GLU A 87 -2.70 -22.71 0.10
N GLN A 88 -3.76 -21.91 -0.11
CA GLN A 88 -3.87 -21.06 -1.29
C GLN A 88 -2.88 -19.89 -1.24
N ASN A 89 -1.94 -19.94 -2.17
CA ASN A 89 -1.03 -18.85 -2.49
C ASN A 89 -1.25 -18.40 -3.94
N ASN A 90 -1.15 -17.10 -4.15
CA ASN A 90 -1.26 -16.50 -5.47
C ASN A 90 0.04 -15.81 -5.86
N ASP A 91 0.34 -15.82 -7.15
CA ASP A 91 1.44 -15.05 -7.70
C ASP A 91 1.16 -13.55 -7.64
N VAL A 92 2.17 -12.80 -7.20
CA VAL A 92 2.16 -11.36 -7.12
C VAL A 92 2.74 -10.80 -8.42
N PRO A 93 2.03 -9.90 -9.11
CA PRO A 93 2.53 -9.31 -10.35
C PRO A 93 3.88 -8.61 -10.17
N ARG A 94 4.80 -8.83 -11.13
CA ARG A 94 6.16 -8.24 -11.12
C ARG A 94 6.19 -6.73 -10.91
N HIS A 95 5.22 -6.01 -11.45
CA HIS A 95 5.20 -4.55 -11.34
C HIS A 95 5.07 -4.05 -9.89
N ILE A 96 4.53 -4.86 -8.97
CA ILE A 96 4.42 -4.51 -7.55
C ILE A 96 5.82 -4.34 -6.94
N ARG A 97 6.67 -5.38 -7.07
CA ARG A 97 8.04 -5.32 -6.56
C ARG A 97 8.88 -4.24 -7.25
N THR A 98 8.66 -3.99 -8.54
CA THR A 98 9.35 -2.91 -9.27
C THR A 98 8.99 -1.54 -8.70
N VAL A 99 7.70 -1.26 -8.49
CA VAL A 99 7.25 0.02 -7.93
C VAL A 99 7.71 0.18 -6.47
N ASN A 100 7.66 -0.88 -5.66
CA ASN A 100 8.14 -0.85 -4.28
C ASN A 100 9.65 -0.59 -4.21
N ALA A 101 10.44 -1.18 -5.10
CA ALA A 101 11.87 -0.89 -5.21
C ALA A 101 12.12 0.57 -5.61
N THR A 102 11.33 1.13 -6.55
CA THR A 102 11.42 2.55 -6.91
C THR A 102 11.14 3.46 -5.72
N LEU A 103 10.09 3.18 -4.94
CA LEU A 103 9.79 3.95 -3.72
C LEU A 103 10.93 3.85 -2.72
N LYS A 104 11.37 2.63 -2.39
CA LYS A 104 12.46 2.40 -1.43
C LYS A 104 13.72 3.17 -1.83
N ASN A 105 14.15 3.05 -3.08
CA ASN A 105 15.38 3.66 -3.57
C ASN A 105 15.25 5.18 -3.64
N GLY A 106 14.11 5.71 -4.10
CA GLY A 106 13.88 7.16 -4.18
C GLY A 106 13.85 7.84 -2.82
N LEU A 107 13.53 7.12 -1.75
CA LEU A 107 13.49 7.65 -0.39
C LEU A 107 14.85 7.56 0.33
N THR A 108 15.86 6.92 -0.26
CA THR A 108 17.23 6.91 0.29
C THR A 108 17.75 8.34 0.44
N GLY A 109 18.29 8.67 1.62
CA GLY A 109 18.76 10.03 1.93
C GLY A 109 17.64 11.02 2.30
N THR A 110 16.38 10.61 2.22
CA THR A 110 15.26 11.39 2.76
C THR A 110 14.96 10.99 4.21
N ARG A 111 14.25 11.86 4.92
CA ARG A 111 13.74 11.59 6.28
C ARG A 111 12.52 10.65 6.32
N ALA A 112 11.96 10.29 5.17
CA ALA A 112 10.80 9.41 5.09
C ALA A 112 11.21 7.95 5.26
N ARG A 113 10.38 7.19 5.99
CA ARG A 113 10.59 5.76 6.23
C ARG A 113 9.71 4.94 5.29
N PHE A 114 10.32 4.04 4.53
CA PHE A 114 9.60 3.14 3.64
C PHE A 114 9.20 1.84 4.35
N ILE A 115 7.95 1.41 4.18
CA ILE A 115 7.46 0.10 4.62
C ILE A 115 7.05 -0.70 3.37
N ASP A 116 7.73 -1.82 3.15
CA ASP A 116 7.34 -2.79 2.13
C ASP A 116 6.17 -3.65 2.61
N GLN A 117 4.95 -3.08 2.59
CA GLN A 117 3.78 -3.79 3.09
C GLN A 117 3.48 -5.08 2.30
N GLN A 118 3.92 -5.20 1.05
CA GLN A 118 3.83 -6.48 0.32
C GLN A 118 4.53 -7.60 1.09
N LYS A 119 5.80 -7.39 1.45
CA LYS A 119 6.59 -8.39 2.18
C LYS A 119 6.05 -8.63 3.58
N VAL A 120 5.58 -7.59 4.27
CA VAL A 120 5.00 -7.75 5.62
C VAL A 120 3.77 -8.66 5.58
N LEU A 121 2.87 -8.43 4.62
CA LEU A 121 1.60 -9.15 4.48
C LEU A 121 1.76 -10.55 3.89
N CYS A 122 2.79 -10.76 3.08
CA CYS A 122 3.06 -12.02 2.39
C CYS A 122 4.25 -12.78 2.97
N ASN A 123 4.46 -12.64 4.29
CA ASN A 123 5.46 -13.38 5.06
C ASN A 123 6.89 -13.33 4.49
N GLY A 124 7.34 -12.15 4.12
CA GLY A 124 8.67 -11.88 3.54
C GLY A 124 8.72 -11.97 2.02
N SER A 125 7.70 -12.54 1.37
CA SER A 125 7.65 -12.72 -0.08
C SER A 125 7.08 -11.50 -0.81
N ASP A 126 7.63 -11.22 -2.00
CA ASP A 126 7.09 -10.26 -2.97
C ASP A 126 6.71 -10.93 -4.30
N LYS A 127 6.74 -12.27 -4.33
CA LYS A 127 6.41 -13.10 -5.51
C LYS A 127 5.15 -13.92 -5.30
N GLN A 128 4.90 -14.35 -4.07
CA GLN A 128 3.74 -15.16 -3.71
C GLN A 128 3.10 -14.63 -2.45
N CYS A 129 1.79 -14.73 -2.35
CA CYS A 129 1.07 -14.26 -1.17
C CYS A 129 -0.09 -15.19 -0.80
N GLN A 130 -0.25 -15.41 0.50
CA GLN A 130 -1.39 -16.13 1.05
C GLN A 130 -2.67 -15.36 0.76
N VAL A 131 -3.73 -16.10 0.42
CA VAL A 131 -5.04 -15.54 0.05
C VAL A 131 -5.97 -15.43 1.25
N PHE A 132 -5.73 -16.24 2.28
CA PHE A 132 -6.53 -16.34 3.48
C PHE A 132 -5.73 -16.02 4.72
N THR A 133 -6.40 -15.45 5.71
CA THR A 133 -5.88 -15.31 7.07
C THR A 133 -5.79 -16.68 7.76
N ASN A 134 -5.09 -16.75 8.88
CA ASN A 134 -4.98 -17.99 9.68
C ASN A 134 -6.34 -18.52 10.17
N ASN A 135 -7.34 -17.65 10.33
CA ASN A 135 -8.72 -18.02 10.67
C ASN A 135 -9.62 -18.23 9.43
N ARG A 136 -9.01 -18.55 8.27
CA ARG A 136 -9.69 -18.95 7.02
C ARG A 136 -10.60 -17.87 6.44
N LYS A 137 -10.32 -16.58 6.71
CA LYS A 137 -11.05 -15.46 6.11
C LYS A 137 -10.30 -14.95 4.89
N LEU A 138 -11.03 -14.67 3.82
CA LEU A 138 -10.46 -14.13 2.59
C LEU A 138 -9.85 -12.76 2.87
N ILE A 139 -8.60 -12.52 2.44
CA ILE A 139 -7.90 -11.25 2.71
C ILE A 139 -8.33 -10.14 1.74
N SER A 140 -8.56 -10.47 0.47
CA SER A 140 -8.83 -9.48 -0.58
C SER A 140 -9.94 -9.92 -1.51
N TYR A 141 -10.77 -8.96 -1.95
CA TYR A 141 -11.84 -9.19 -2.92
C TYR A 141 -11.30 -9.45 -4.33
N ASP A 142 -10.28 -8.70 -4.75
CA ASP A 142 -9.80 -8.65 -6.13
C ASP A 142 -8.26 -8.62 -6.26
N GLY A 143 -7.56 -8.81 -5.15
CA GLY A 143 -6.11 -8.74 -5.04
C GLY A 143 -5.61 -7.35 -4.62
N TRP A 144 -6.42 -6.31 -4.69
CA TRP A 144 -6.05 -4.92 -4.35
C TRP A 144 -6.81 -4.38 -3.15
N HIS A 145 -8.13 -4.59 -3.14
CA HIS A 145 -9.05 -4.16 -2.10
C HIS A 145 -9.13 -5.23 -1.02
N LEU A 146 -8.92 -4.82 0.23
CA LEU A 146 -9.02 -5.71 1.37
C LEU A 146 -10.49 -5.96 1.68
N THR A 147 -10.79 -7.17 2.14
CA THR A 147 -12.01 -7.43 2.90
C THR A 147 -11.88 -6.79 4.28
N GLU A 148 -12.98 -6.66 5.03
CA GLU A 148 -12.90 -6.22 6.43
C GLU A 148 -11.94 -7.10 7.28
N PRO A 149 -12.05 -8.44 7.31
CA PRO A 149 -11.08 -9.26 8.03
C PRO A 149 -9.66 -9.13 7.48
N GLY A 150 -9.50 -8.94 6.17
CA GLY A 150 -8.21 -8.67 5.54
C GLY A 150 -7.59 -7.35 5.99
N ALA A 151 -8.39 -6.30 6.18
CA ALA A 151 -7.95 -5.02 6.71
C ALA A 151 -7.50 -5.13 8.18
N ARG A 152 -8.27 -5.84 9.01
CA ARG A 152 -7.89 -6.12 10.41
C ARG A 152 -6.59 -6.92 10.48
N TYR A 153 -6.47 -7.97 9.66
CA TYR A 153 -5.26 -8.77 9.55
C TYR A 153 -4.05 -7.94 9.11
N ALA A 154 -4.21 -7.13 8.06
CA ALA A 154 -3.15 -6.29 7.53
C ALA A 154 -2.68 -5.24 8.55
N GLY A 155 -3.61 -4.56 9.20
CA GLY A 155 -3.31 -3.60 10.26
C GLY A 155 -2.52 -4.25 11.40
N ALA A 156 -3.01 -5.37 11.93
CA ALA A 156 -2.33 -6.10 13.00
C ALA A 156 -0.90 -6.51 12.62
N LEU A 157 -0.68 -6.99 11.39
CA LEU A 157 0.67 -7.32 10.91
C LEU A 157 1.57 -6.10 10.75
N LEU A 158 1.07 -5.01 10.19
CA LEU A 158 1.85 -3.79 9.98
C LEU A 158 2.27 -3.19 11.32
N PHE A 159 1.37 -3.07 12.29
CA PHE A 159 1.74 -2.61 13.63
C PHE A 159 2.73 -3.58 14.29
N ARG A 160 2.48 -4.89 14.29
CA ARG A 160 3.38 -5.84 14.95
C ARG A 160 4.79 -5.92 14.35
N LYS A 161 4.93 -5.81 13.02
CA LYS A 161 6.16 -6.14 12.29
C LYS A 161 6.94 -4.93 11.77
N THR A 162 6.48 -3.70 12.02
CA THR A 162 7.11 -2.50 11.45
C THR A 162 7.21 -1.37 12.48
N ILE A 163 7.79 -0.25 12.06
CA ILE A 163 7.87 0.99 12.84
C ILE A 163 6.50 1.56 13.21
N LEU A 164 5.40 1.07 12.65
CA LEU A 164 4.06 1.52 13.04
C LEU A 164 3.73 1.23 14.52
N ARG A 165 4.37 0.25 15.16
CA ARG A 165 4.22 0.00 16.62
C ARG A 165 4.64 1.17 17.50
N GLU A 166 5.44 2.08 16.98
CA GLU A 166 5.97 3.24 17.70
C GLU A 166 5.05 4.47 17.56
N LEU A 167 3.93 4.33 16.85
CA LEU A 167 2.96 5.41 16.65
C LEU A 167 2.08 5.62 17.87
#